data_AF-A0A9D2S7A2-F1
#
_entry.id   AF-A0A9D2S7A2-F1
#
_cell.length_a   1.000
_cell.length_b   1.000
_cell.length_c   1.000
_cell.angle_alpha   90.00
_cell.angle_beta   90.00
_cell.angle_gamma   90.00
#
_symmetry.space_group_name_H-M   'P 1'
#
loop_
_entity.id
_entity.type
_entity.pdbx_description
1 polymer ?
#
loop_
_entity_poly.entity_id
_entity_poly.type
_entity_poly.pdbx_seq_one_letter_code
_entity_poly.pdbx_strand_id
1 'polypeptide(L)'
;MKTLNIKKILSALLVVLALAAVLAVPAFAEEPAASAAAAVTQTVEAAEAEAEGLTTSGKAIACAVAVGIAAAGGAIAMGLLGAKASESIARQPEADGKIRTSMMLTLVFIETAIIYALLVAILIIFVL
;
A
#
# COMPACT_ATOMS: atom_id res chain seq x y z
N MET A 1 15.78 22.84 17.77
CA MET A 1 15.26 21.56 17.26
C MET A 1 14.77 20.73 18.43
N LYS A 2 13.46 20.60 18.63
CA LYS A 2 12.87 19.76 19.69
C LYS A 2 13.02 18.30 19.25
N THR A 3 13.71 17.48 20.04
CA THR A 3 13.84 16.04 19.81
C THR A 3 12.46 15.41 19.89
N LEU A 4 11.93 14.97 18.76
CA LEU A 4 10.63 14.29 18.71
C LEU A 4 10.81 12.92 19.40
N ASN A 5 10.25 12.81 20.61
CA ASN A 5 10.29 11.57 21.39
C ASN A 5 9.63 10.43 20.60
N ILE A 6 10.36 9.35 20.34
CA ILE A 6 9.92 8.18 19.55
C ILE A 6 8.54 7.65 19.96
N LYS A 7 8.21 7.71 21.26
CA LYS A 7 6.88 7.33 21.79
C LYS A 7 5.73 8.18 21.24
N LYS A 8 5.97 9.46 20.92
CA LYS A 8 5.00 10.37 20.31
C LYS A 8 4.83 10.12 18.81
N ILE A 9 5.90 9.72 18.12
CA ILE A 9 5.84 9.31 16.71
C ILE A 9 5.05 7.99 16.60
N LEU A 10 5.33 7.03 17.49
CA LEU A 10 4.63 5.76 17.53
C LEU A 10 3.14 5.95 17.85
N SER A 11 2.80 6.83 18.79
CA SER A 11 1.41 7.17 19.10
C SER A 11 0.72 7.90 17.94
N ALA A 12 1.40 8.80 17.24
CA ALA A 12 0.85 9.47 16.07
C ALA A 12 0.60 8.48 14.91
N LEU A 13 1.53 7.53 14.69
CA LEU A 13 1.38 6.47 13.69
C LEU A 13 0.19 5.55 14.02
N LEU A 14 -0.01 5.23 15.31
CA LEU A 14 -1.12 4.41 15.78
C LEU A 14 -2.46 5.17 15.65
N VAL A 15 -2.50 6.48 15.91
CA VAL A 15 -3.70 7.31 15.71
C VAL A 15 -4.03 7.46 14.23
N VAL A 16 -3.03 7.59 13.35
CA VAL A 16 -3.24 7.62 11.89
C VAL A 16 -3.74 6.26 11.38
N LEU A 17 -3.21 5.16 11.90
CA LEU A 17 -3.65 3.81 11.58
C LEU A 17 -5.10 3.55 12.06
N ALA A 18 -5.44 4.00 13.26
CA ALA A 18 -6.79 3.88 13.81
C ALA A 18 -7.81 4.74 13.06
N LEU A 19 -7.42 5.95 12.64
CA LEU A 19 -8.29 6.82 11.82
C LEU A 19 -8.51 6.24 10.42
N ALA A 20 -7.51 5.58 9.84
CA ALA A 20 -7.65 4.85 8.58
C ALA A 20 -8.59 3.64 8.71
N ALA A 21 -8.61 2.96 9.86
CA ALA A 21 -9.55 1.86 10.12
C ALA A 21 -11.01 2.33 10.24
N VAL A 22 -11.27 3.51 10.83
CA VAL A 22 -12.64 4.03 11.01
C VAL A 22 -13.33 4.45 9.70
N LEU A 23 -12.56 4.70 8.63
CA LEU A 23 -13.13 5.00 7.31
C LEU A 23 -13.52 3.73 6.52
N ALA A 24 -13.47 2.54 7.15
CA ALA A 24 -13.93 1.27 6.59
C ALA A 24 -15.42 1.03 6.75
N VAL A 25 -16.17 1.43 5.73
CA VAL A 25 -17.55 0.98 5.57
C VAL A 25 -17.54 -0.31 4.74
N PRO A 26 -18.14 -1.42 5.22
CA PRO A 26 -18.37 -2.60 4.39
C PRO A 26 -19.51 -2.28 3.40
N ALA A 27 -19.17 -2.13 2.12
CA ALA A 27 -20.15 -2.01 1.06
C ALA A 27 -20.85 -3.36 0.85
N PHE A 28 -22.08 -3.51 1.37
CA PHE A 28 -22.95 -4.62 1.00
C PHE A 28 -23.35 -4.48 -0.47
N ALA A 29 -23.26 -5.57 -1.22
CA ALA A 29 -23.62 -5.64 -2.63
C ALA A 29 -25.15 -5.58 -2.80
N GLU A 30 -25.65 -4.50 -3.40
CA GLU A 30 -27.02 -4.42 -3.92
C GLU A 30 -26.93 -4.23 -5.45
N GLU A 31 -27.59 -5.13 -6.19
CA GLU A 31 -27.65 -5.18 -7.66
C GLU A 31 -29.09 -4.81 -8.11
N PRO A 32 -29.37 -4.32 -9.33
CA PRO A 32 -28.66 -3.38 -10.20
C PRO A 32 -29.55 -2.17 -10.61
N ALA A 33 -28.97 -1.00 -10.91
CA ALA A 33 -29.35 -0.15 -12.05
C ALA A 33 -28.59 1.19 -12.07
N ALA A 34 -27.99 1.48 -13.23
CA ALA A 34 -27.67 2.81 -13.77
C ALA A 34 -26.66 3.72 -13.02
N SER A 35 -25.45 3.79 -13.59
CA SER A 35 -24.60 4.98 -13.78
C SER A 35 -24.41 5.95 -12.61
N ALA A 36 -23.21 5.97 -12.03
CA ALA A 36 -22.34 7.17 -11.97
C ALA A 36 -21.05 6.86 -11.19
N ALA A 37 -20.04 7.69 -11.45
CA ALA A 37 -18.65 7.55 -11.06
C ALA A 37 -18.33 7.73 -9.57
N ALA A 38 -17.12 7.27 -9.22
CA ALA A 38 -16.24 7.72 -8.14
C ALA A 38 -16.58 7.33 -6.70
N ALA A 39 -15.74 6.45 -6.13
CA ALA A 39 -14.98 6.71 -4.89
C ALA A 39 -14.17 5.46 -4.52
N VAL A 40 -12.84 5.53 -4.70
CA VAL A 40 -11.90 4.58 -4.13
C VAL A 40 -11.70 4.98 -2.66
N THR A 41 -12.30 4.20 -1.76
CA THR A 41 -12.00 4.24 -0.33
C THR A 41 -11.73 2.80 0.10
N GLN A 42 -10.45 2.47 0.27
CA GLN A 42 -9.98 1.15 0.69
C GLN A 42 -9.48 1.25 2.12
N THR A 43 -10.01 0.40 2.97
CA THR A 43 -9.77 0.39 4.40
C THR A 43 -9.81 -1.05 4.89
N VAL A 44 -8.83 -1.38 5.72
CA VAL A 44 -8.38 -2.73 6.03
C VAL A 44 -8.66 -2.98 7.51
N GLU A 45 -9.43 -4.02 7.82
CA GLU A 45 -9.39 -4.66 9.13
C GLU A 45 -8.77 -6.05 9.02
N ALA A 46 -7.87 -6.33 9.95
CA ALA A 46 -7.26 -7.63 10.16
C ALA A 46 -8.22 -8.51 10.95
N ALA A 47 -8.55 -9.69 10.41
CA ALA A 47 -9.03 -10.83 11.20
C ALA A 47 -8.74 -12.14 10.46
N GLU A 48 -7.99 -13.02 11.13
CA GLU A 48 -7.79 -14.41 10.76
C GLU A 48 -9.10 -15.20 10.99
N ALA A 49 -9.47 -16.09 10.05
CA ALA A 49 -9.84 -17.50 10.31
C ALA A 49 -10.60 -18.13 9.13
N GLU A 50 -10.10 -19.31 8.77
CA GLU A 50 -10.60 -20.49 8.07
C GLU A 50 -11.83 -20.49 7.13
N ALA A 51 -11.65 -21.35 6.13
CA ALA A 51 -12.45 -21.56 4.93
C ALA A 51 -13.79 -22.26 5.20
N GLU A 52 -14.83 -21.83 4.46
CA GLU A 52 -15.87 -22.66 3.81
C GLU A 52 -16.89 -21.72 3.15
N GLY A 53 -16.75 -21.47 1.83
CA GLY A 53 -17.58 -20.52 1.06
C GLY A 53 -16.98 -20.20 -0.31
N LEU A 54 -16.43 -21.22 -0.96
CA LEU A 54 -15.06 -21.28 -1.48
C LEU A 54 -14.72 -20.47 -2.74
N THR A 55 -15.64 -19.80 -3.43
CA THR A 55 -15.33 -19.26 -4.78
C THR A 55 -15.11 -17.74 -4.84
N THR A 56 -15.98 -16.91 -4.27
CA THR A 56 -15.85 -15.44 -4.36
C THR A 56 -15.13 -14.84 -3.15
N SER A 57 -15.51 -15.26 -1.93
CA SER A 57 -14.91 -14.74 -0.69
C SER A 57 -13.43 -15.15 -0.54
N GLY A 58 -13.09 -16.38 -0.94
CA GLY A 58 -11.70 -16.85 -0.90
C GLY A 58 -10.77 -16.06 -1.84
N LYS A 59 -11.26 -15.72 -3.05
CA LYS A 59 -10.53 -14.89 -4.02
C LYS A 59 -10.28 -13.49 -3.48
N ALA A 60 -11.29 -12.87 -2.85
CA ALA A 60 -11.16 -11.53 -2.28
C ALA A 60 -10.09 -11.48 -1.18
N ILE A 61 -10.10 -12.44 -0.25
CA ILE A 61 -9.10 -12.52 0.82
C ILE A 61 -7.69 -12.79 0.25
N ALA A 62 -7.56 -13.74 -0.69
CA ALA A 62 -6.27 -14.02 -1.33
C ALA A 62 -5.69 -12.79 -2.05
N CYS A 63 -6.52 -12.03 -2.76
CA CYS A 63 -6.12 -10.78 -3.41
C CYS A 63 -5.71 -9.71 -2.40
N ALA A 64 -6.50 -9.52 -1.33
CA ALA A 64 -6.21 -8.54 -0.30
C ALA A 64 -4.86 -8.80 0.38
N VAL A 65 -4.57 -10.06 0.70
CA VAL A 65 -3.29 -10.45 1.30
C VAL A 65 -2.14 -10.27 0.32
N ALA A 66 -2.28 -10.74 -0.92
CA ALA A 66 -1.22 -10.64 -1.93
C ALA A 66 -0.83 -9.19 -2.24
N VAL A 67 -1.83 -8.33 -2.50
CA VAL A 67 -1.61 -6.92 -2.80
C VAL A 67 -1.17 -6.16 -1.55
N GLY A 68 -1.76 -6.46 -0.39
CA GLY A 68 -1.42 -5.81 0.88
C GLY A 68 0.04 -6.02 1.28
N ILE A 69 0.56 -7.24 1.16
CA ILE A 69 1.96 -7.54 1.45
C ILE A 69 2.89 -6.87 0.44
N ALA A 70 2.56 -6.92 -0.85
CA ALA A 70 3.36 -6.27 -1.89
C ALA A 70 3.43 -4.75 -1.69
N ALA A 71 2.29 -4.11 -1.42
CA ALA A 71 2.20 -2.67 -1.17
C ALA A 71 2.94 -2.27 0.12
N ALA A 72 2.82 -3.05 1.20
CA ALA A 72 3.53 -2.79 2.45
C ALA A 72 5.05 -2.88 2.25
N GLY A 73 5.54 -3.91 1.55
CA GLY A 73 6.95 -4.06 1.21
C GLY A 73 7.45 -2.89 0.35
N GLY A 74 6.68 -2.50 -0.66
CA GLY A 74 6.97 -1.37 -1.52
C GLY A 74 7.04 -0.03 -0.77
N ALA A 75 6.08 0.24 0.12
CA ALA A 75 6.05 1.46 0.93
C ALA A 75 7.28 1.59 1.83
N ILE A 76 7.68 0.49 2.48
CA ILE A 76 8.89 0.46 3.33
C ILE A 76 10.14 0.71 2.48
N ALA A 77 10.26 0.03 1.33
CA ALA A 77 11.39 0.20 0.43
C ALA A 77 11.50 1.63 -0.11
N MET A 78 10.38 2.24 -0.52
CA MET A 78 10.33 3.62 -1.00
C MET A 78 10.70 4.63 0.09
N GLY A 79 10.22 4.42 1.32
CA GLY A 79 10.56 5.29 2.46
C GLY A 79 12.05 5.28 2.78
N LEU A 80 12.66 4.09 2.81
CA LEU A 80 14.10 3.92 3.01
C LEU A 80 14.91 4.54 1.87
N LEU A 81 14.49 4.30 0.62
CA LEU A 81 15.12 4.85 -0.56
C LEU A 81 15.12 6.38 -0.54
N GLY A 82 13.97 7.00 -0.25
CA GLY A 82 13.83 8.45 -0.15
C GLY A 82 14.68 9.07 0.95
N ALA A 83 14.74 8.42 2.13
CA ALA A 83 15.59 8.86 3.23
C ALA A 83 17.08 8.82 2.85
N LYS A 84 17.52 7.72 2.22
CA LYS A 84 18.93 7.53 1.79
C LYS A 84 19.31 8.44 0.63
N ALA A 85 18.41 8.68 -0.31
CA ALA A 85 18.61 9.63 -1.39
C ALA A 85 18.79 11.05 -0.83
N SER A 86 17.93 11.46 0.10
CA SER A 86 18.01 12.78 0.75
C SER A 86 19.30 12.97 1.54
N GLU A 87 19.72 11.95 2.31
CA GLU A 87 21.00 11.95 3.03
C GLU A 87 22.20 12.06 2.05
N SER A 88 22.14 11.34 0.94
CA SER A 88 23.20 11.35 -0.08
C SER A 88 23.31 12.70 -0.78
N ILE A 89 22.17 13.31 -1.15
CA ILE A 89 22.11 14.65 -1.75
C ILE A 89 22.65 15.70 -0.78
N ALA A 90 22.30 15.61 0.50
CA ALA A 90 22.80 16.54 1.51
C ALA A 90 24.33 16.47 1.70
N ARG A 91 24.93 15.28 1.53
CA ARG A 91 26.39 15.09 1.64
C ARG A 91 27.15 15.43 0.36
N GLN A 92 26.51 15.29 -0.80
CA GLN A 92 27.11 15.52 -2.13
C GLN A 92 26.10 16.23 -3.04
N PRO A 93 25.89 17.54 -2.87
CA PRO A 93 24.90 18.30 -3.65
C PRO A 93 25.22 18.33 -5.15
N GLU A 94 26.50 18.26 -5.52
CA GLU A 94 26.96 18.19 -6.91
C GLU A 94 26.50 16.91 -7.65
N ALA A 95 26.10 15.87 -6.91
CA ALA A 95 25.64 14.60 -7.47
C ALA A 95 24.11 14.45 -7.49
N ASP A 96 23.32 15.49 -7.15
CA ASP A 96 21.84 15.42 -7.02
C ASP A 96 21.18 14.77 -8.24
N GLY A 97 21.49 15.24 -9.45
CA GLY A 97 20.92 14.70 -10.68
C GLY A 97 21.19 13.21 -10.89
N LYS A 98 22.40 12.74 -10.57
CA LYS A 98 22.77 11.31 -10.69
C LYS A 98 22.05 10.47 -9.63
N ILE A 99 21.96 10.97 -8.40
CA ILE A 99 21.26 10.30 -7.30
C ILE A 99 19.77 10.15 -7.63
N ARG A 100 19.11 11.23 -8.09
CA ARG A 100 17.71 11.18 -8.51
C ARG A 100 17.48 10.22 -9.66
N THR A 101 18.40 10.17 -10.64
CA THR A 101 18.28 9.23 -11.78
C THR A 101 18.35 7.78 -11.31
N SER A 102 19.32 7.45 -10.45
CA SER A 102 19.46 6.11 -9.87
C SER A 102 18.27 5.75 -8.96
N MET A 103 17.77 6.72 -8.20
CA MET A 103 16.57 6.59 -7.37
C MET A 103 15.35 6.23 -8.22
N MET A 104 15.12 6.95 -9.33
CA MET A 104 14.00 6.67 -10.24
C MET A 104 14.07 5.28 -10.85
N LEU A 105 15.26 4.81 -11.24
CA LEU A 105 15.44 3.44 -11.72
C LEU A 105 15.04 2.41 -10.65
N THR A 106 15.42 2.66 -9.39
CA THR A 106 15.07 1.78 -8.26
C THR A 106 13.57 1.80 -7.97
N LEU A 107 12.95 2.99 -8.03
CA LEU A 107 11.49 3.15 -7.86
C LEU A 107 10.72 2.39 -8.93
N VAL A 108 11.16 2.42 -10.18
CA VAL A 108 10.51 1.67 -11.27
C VAL A 108 10.53 0.16 -10.99
N PHE A 109 11.61 -0.40 -10.46
CA PHE A 109 11.65 -1.81 -10.10
C PHE A 109 10.70 -2.16 -8.95
N ILE A 110 10.62 -1.31 -7.93
CA ILE A 110 9.68 -1.47 -6.81
C ILE A 110 8.24 -1.43 -7.35
N GLU A 111 7.92 -0.43 -8.15
CA GLU A 111 6.57 -0.25 -8.70
C GLU A 111 6.18 -1.41 -9.62
N THR A 112 7.12 -1.91 -10.42
CA THR A 112 6.88 -3.06 -11.30
C THR A 112 6.48 -4.30 -10.50
N ALA A 113 7.11 -4.54 -9.34
CA ALA A 113 6.74 -5.66 -8.47
C ALA A 113 5.33 -5.49 -7.88
N ILE A 114 4.94 -4.28 -7.47
CA ILE A 114 3.61 -3.97 -6.94
C ILE A 114 2.54 -4.13 -8.03
N ILE A 115 2.81 -3.63 -9.24
CA ILE A 115 1.91 -3.76 -10.39
C ILE A 115 1.74 -5.24 -10.77
N TYR A 116 2.79 -6.07 -10.68
CA TYR A 116 2.64 -7.51 -10.89
C TYR A 116 1.71 -8.16 -9.84
N ALA A 117 1.80 -7.76 -8.58
CA ALA A 117 0.87 -8.24 -7.55
C ALA A 117 -0.58 -7.80 -7.83
N LEU A 118 -0.79 -6.55 -8.25
CA LEU A 118 -2.11 -6.06 -8.68
C LEU A 118 -2.63 -6.81 -9.90
N LEU A 119 -1.77 -7.08 -10.88
CA LEU A 119 -2.12 -7.84 -12.08
C LEU A 119 -2.59 -9.25 -11.70
N VAL A 120 -1.84 -9.94 -10.85
CA VAL A 120 -2.24 -11.27 -10.37
C VAL A 120 -3.57 -11.22 -9.61
N ALA A 121 -3.79 -10.22 -8.76
CA ALA A 121 -5.07 -10.05 -8.07
C ALA A 121 -6.24 -9.84 -9.04
N ILE A 122 -6.06 -9.03 -10.08
CA ILE A 122 -7.06 -8.84 -11.14
C ILE A 122 -7.36 -10.17 -11.85
N LEU A 123 -6.33 -10.96 -12.17
CA LEU A 123 -6.53 -12.29 -12.78
C LEU A 123 -7.28 -13.24 -11.84
N ILE A 124 -7.02 -13.19 -10.54
CA ILE A 124 -7.72 -14.02 -9.54
C ILE A 124 -9.20 -13.66 -9.46
N ILE A 125 -9.57 -12.37 -9.55
CA ILE A 125 -10.97 -11.92 -9.42
C ILE A 125 -11.75 -12.12 -10.72
N PHE A 126 -11.18 -11.77 -11.86
CA PHE A 126 -11.92 -11.65 -13.12
C PHE A 126 -11.71 -12.80 -14.11
N VAL A 127 -10.68 -13.62 -13.93
CA VAL A 127 -10.33 -14.69 -14.89
C VAL A 127 -10.45 -16.08 -14.28
N LEU A 128 -9.86 -16.28 -13.11
CA LEU A 128 -10.03 -17.50 -12.30
C LEU A 128 -11.36 -17.44 -11.56
#